data_AF-A0A7K7Q3Y8-F1
#
_entry.id   AF-A0A7K7Q3Y8-F1
#
_cell.length_a   1.000
_cell.length_b   1.000
_cell.length_c   1.000
_cell.angle_alpha   90.00
_cell.angle_beta   90.00
_cell.angle_gamma   90.00
#
_symmetry.space_group_name_H-M   'P 1'
#
loop_
_entity.id
_entity.type
_entity.pdbx_description
1 polymer ?
#
loop_
_entity_poly.entity_id
_entity_poly.type
_entity_poly.pdbx_seq_one_letter_code
_entity_poly.pdbx_strand_id
1 'polypeptide(L)'
;GLLIDRSLFQPELLSPGGAQGPAPHTFRATQFCSFVCQLNRYGFCKVPGRAGAAAPGDAGAWLHYSNPWFCRNSPELLLRIRRRSAASRQQLAARREGRRRPPCSSQQ
;
A
#
# COMPACT_ATOMS: atom_id res chain seq x y z
N GLY A 1 5.11 8.00 5.81
CA GLY A 1 4.96 6.95 4.77
C GLY A 1 5.47 5.63 5.32
N LEU A 2 5.10 4.52 4.68
CA LEU A 2 5.53 3.16 4.99
C LEU A 2 6.55 2.71 3.94
N LEU A 3 7.76 2.37 4.38
CA LEU A 3 8.79 1.72 3.55
C LEU A 3 8.81 0.24 3.91
N ILE A 4 8.79 -0.61 2.89
CA ILE A 4 8.63 -2.04 3.06
C ILE A 4 9.62 -2.75 2.15
N ASP A 5 10.53 -3.52 2.73
CA ASP A 5 11.32 -4.48 1.97
C ASP A 5 10.47 -5.74 1.73
N ARG A 6 10.05 -5.97 0.49
CA ARG A 6 9.23 -7.14 0.17
C ARG A 6 9.96 -8.47 0.45
N SER A 7 11.29 -8.50 0.27
CA SER A 7 12.08 -9.73 0.41
C SER A 7 12.13 -10.22 1.85
N LEU A 8 12.14 -9.29 2.82
CA LEU A 8 12.16 -9.58 4.25
C LEU A 8 10.75 -9.66 4.85
N PHE A 9 9.82 -8.83 4.37
CA PHE A 9 8.50 -8.70 4.98
C PHE A 9 7.70 -10.01 4.95
N GLN A 10 7.74 -10.74 3.83
CA GLN A 10 7.00 -11.99 3.72
C GLN A 10 7.58 -13.10 4.62
N PRO A 11 8.89 -13.42 4.58
CA PRO A 11 9.44 -14.44 5.45
C PRO A 11 9.33 -14.10 6.94
N GLU A 12 9.55 -12.85 7.35
CA GLU A 12 9.60 -12.47 8.77
C GLU A 12 8.22 -12.21 9.39
N LEU A 13 7.29 -11.56 8.66
CA LEU A 13 6.05 -11.06 9.24
C LEU A 13 4.79 -11.81 8.78
N LEU A 14 4.86 -12.58 7.68
CA LEU A 14 3.71 -13.30 7.13
C LEU A 14 3.85 -14.84 7.19
N SER A 15 5.04 -15.37 7.47
CA SER A 15 5.24 -16.82 7.57
C SER A 15 4.60 -17.39 8.84
N PRO A 16 3.82 -18.48 8.76
CA PRO A 16 3.14 -19.10 9.92
C PRO A 16 4.05 -19.66 11.03
N GLY A 17 5.38 -19.54 10.91
CA GLY A 17 6.35 -19.98 11.93
C GLY A 17 7.61 -19.10 12.02
N GLY A 18 7.59 -17.90 11.42
CA GLY A 18 8.76 -17.01 11.34
C GLY A 18 9.01 -16.13 12.56
N ALA A 19 8.11 -16.15 13.55
CA ALA A 19 8.28 -15.38 14.78
C ALA A 19 9.24 -16.10 15.76
N GLN A 20 10.53 -16.16 15.44
CA GLN A 20 11.55 -16.25 16.48
C GLN A 20 11.72 -14.87 17.11
N GLY A 21 10.75 -14.46 17.90
CA GLY A 21 10.77 -13.20 18.64
C GLY A 21 9.41 -12.87 19.25
N PRO A 22 9.36 -12.02 20.29
CA PRO A 22 8.15 -11.69 21.04
C PRO A 22 7.11 -10.88 20.25
N ALA A 23 7.28 -10.71 18.94
CA ALA A 23 6.31 -10.02 18.10
C ALA A 23 5.08 -10.95 17.95
N PRO A 24 3.91 -10.57 18.52
CA PRO A 24 2.71 -11.36 18.34
C PRO A 24 2.42 -11.48 16.85
N HIS A 25 1.83 -12.59 16.42
CA HIS A 25 1.41 -12.85 15.03
C HIS A 25 0.60 -11.66 14.48
N THR A 26 1.30 -10.66 13.93
CA THR A 26 0.73 -9.31 13.73
C THR A 26 -0.26 -9.33 12.57
N PHE A 27 -0.07 -10.28 11.65
CA PHE A 27 -0.95 -10.51 10.52
C PHE A 27 -1.39 -11.97 10.48
N ARG A 28 -2.70 -12.19 10.30
CA ARG A 28 -3.24 -13.51 9.95
C ARG A 28 -2.99 -13.87 8.47
N ALA A 29 -2.59 -12.89 7.66
CA ALA A 29 -2.35 -13.09 6.25
C ALA A 29 -0.97 -13.72 6.03
N THR A 30 -0.88 -14.69 5.13
CA THR A 30 0.39 -15.33 4.73
C THR A 30 0.95 -14.78 3.42
N GLN A 31 0.15 -14.00 2.69
CA GLN A 31 0.47 -13.50 1.36
C GLN A 31 0.62 -11.98 1.38
N PHE A 32 1.70 -11.49 0.77
CA PHE A 32 1.98 -10.06 0.66
C PHE A 32 0.83 -9.29 -0.03
N CYS A 33 0.20 -9.89 -1.04
CA CYS A 33 -0.95 -9.30 -1.73
C CYS A 33 -2.12 -8.98 -0.79
N SER A 34 -2.34 -9.78 0.25
CA SER A 34 -3.40 -9.52 1.25
C SER A 34 -3.09 -8.28 2.09
N PHE A 35 -1.82 -8.09 2.46
CA PHE A 35 -1.35 -6.87 3.13
C PHE A 35 -1.51 -5.63 2.24
N VAL A 36 -1.11 -5.70 0.96
CA VAL A 36 -1.29 -4.60 0.00
C VAL A 36 -2.78 -4.28 -0.22
N CYS A 37 -3.63 -5.29 -0.32
CA CYS A 37 -5.08 -5.10 -0.38
C CYS A 37 -5.60 -4.34 0.85
N GLN A 38 -5.05 -4.60 2.04
CA GLN A 38 -5.43 -3.92 3.25
C GLN A 38 -4.96 -2.45 3.26
N LEU A 39 -3.74 -2.17 2.79
CA LEU A 39 -3.25 -0.80 2.57
C LEU A 39 -4.18 -0.02 1.63
N ASN A 40 -4.54 -0.60 0.50
CA ASN A 40 -5.43 0.02 -0.48
C ASN A 40 -6.82 0.32 0.10
N ARG A 41 -7.36 -0.56 0.95
CA ARG A 41 -8.64 -0.35 1.65
C ARG A 41 -8.58 0.83 2.64
N TYR A 42 -7.43 1.10 3.23
CA TYR A 42 -7.20 2.25 4.11
C TYR A 42 -6.68 3.50 3.38
N GLY A 43 -6.64 3.46 2.05
CA GLY A 43 -6.30 4.63 1.24
C GLY A 43 -4.82 4.95 1.13
N PHE A 44 -3.94 4.01 1.51
CA PHE A 44 -2.54 4.11 1.17
C PHE A 44 -2.36 3.90 -0.34
N CYS A 45 -1.50 4.70 -0.95
CA CYS A 45 -1.12 4.59 -2.36
C CYS A 45 0.38 4.33 -2.46
N LYS A 46 0.78 3.47 -3.42
CA LYS A 46 2.19 3.30 -3.76
C LYS A 46 2.73 4.60 -4.34
N VAL A 47 3.90 5.05 -3.88
CA VAL A 47 4.60 6.24 -4.39
C VAL A 47 5.65 5.79 -5.42
N PRO A 48 5.48 6.12 -6.71
CA PRO A 48 6.47 5.79 -7.74
C PRO A 48 7.81 6.50 -7.47
N GLY A 49 8.93 5.86 -7.82
CA GLY A 49 10.26 6.49 -7.84
C GLY A 49 10.86 6.89 -6.49
N ARG A 50 10.20 6.57 -5.36
CA ARG A 50 10.64 6.96 -4.01
C ARG A 50 11.12 5.78 -3.15
N ALA A 51 11.26 4.61 -3.77
CA ALA A 51 12.05 3.52 -3.20
C ALA A 51 13.52 3.88 -3.40
N GLY A 52 14.32 3.85 -2.33
CA GLY A 52 15.74 4.22 -2.39
C GLY A 52 16.48 3.43 -3.47
N ALA A 53 17.54 4.03 -4.01
CA ALA A 53 18.45 3.36 -4.93
C ALA A 53 18.99 2.10 -4.25
N ALA A 54 18.45 0.95 -4.63
CA ALA A 54 19.03 -0.34 -4.30
C ALA A 54 20.40 -0.41 -5.01
N ALA A 55 21.44 -0.86 -4.30
CA ALA A 55 22.74 -1.03 -4.93
C ALA A 55 22.62 -2.03 -6.10
N PRO A 56 23.51 -2.00 -7.11
CA PRO A 56 23.51 -3.02 -8.15
C PRO A 56 23.79 -4.38 -7.52
N GLY A 57 22.75 -5.22 -7.37
CA GLY A 57 22.79 -6.48 -6.62
C GLY A 57 21.71 -6.61 -5.54
N ASP A 58 21.16 -5.49 -5.06
CA ASP A 58 19.94 -5.48 -4.27
C ASP A 58 18.75 -5.74 -5.20
N ALA A 59 18.03 -6.82 -4.96
CA ALA A 59 16.86 -7.19 -5.74
C ALA A 59 15.67 -6.22 -5.50
N GLY A 60 15.76 -4.96 -5.94
CA GLY A 60 14.64 -4.09 -6.34
C GLY A 60 13.37 -4.01 -5.47
N ALA A 61 13.42 -4.29 -4.16
CA ALA A 61 12.22 -4.70 -3.42
C ALA A 61 11.65 -3.68 -2.43
N TRP A 62 12.26 -2.50 -2.27
CA TRP A 62 11.71 -1.47 -1.39
C TRP A 62 10.43 -0.88 -2.00
N LEU A 63 9.33 -0.96 -1.27
CA LEU A 63 8.04 -0.43 -1.65
C LEU A 63 7.67 0.72 -0.72
N HIS A 64 7.44 1.90 -1.30
CA HIS A 64 6.96 3.05 -0.55
C HIS A 64 5.45 3.23 -0.72
N TYR A 65 4.72 3.26 0.40
CA TYR A 65 3.30 3.58 0.46
C TYR A 65 3.07 4.84 1.31
N SER A 66 2.19 5.72 0.87
CA SER A 66 1.85 6.95 1.60
C SER A 66 0.35 7.09 1.82
N ASN A 67 -0.01 7.66 2.97
CA ASN A 67 -1.33 8.21 3.28
C ASN A 67 -1.08 9.57 3.96
N PRO A 68 -1.74 10.67 3.56
CA PRO A 68 -1.55 11.98 4.17
C PRO A 68 -1.77 12.02 5.69
N TRP A 69 -2.61 11.12 6.20
CA TRP A 69 -2.94 11.02 7.61
C TRP A 69 -2.06 10.02 8.36
N PHE A 70 -1.05 9.44 7.69
CA PHE A 70 -0.10 8.52 8.29
C PHE A 70 1.27 9.21 8.48
N CYS A 71 1.47 9.79 9.65
CA CYS A 71 2.67 10.51 10.04
C CYS A 71 3.24 9.98 11.36
N ARG A 72 4.55 9.74 11.41
CA ARG A 72 5.24 9.20 12.60
C ARG A 72 5.11 10.11 13.82
N ASN A 73 5.09 11.42 13.58
CA ASN A 73 5.11 12.43 14.64
C ASN A 73 3.70 12.90 15.06
N SER A 74 2.66 12.33 14.45
CA SER A 74 1.27 12.77 14.63
C SER A 74 0.33 11.55 14.66
N PRO A 75 0.38 10.73 15.73
CA PRO A 75 -0.43 9.52 15.86
C PRO A 75 -1.94 9.79 15.85
N GLU A 76 -2.37 10.98 16.28
CA GLU A 76 -3.77 11.41 16.27
C GLU A 76 -4.38 11.45 14.86
N LEU A 77 -3.56 11.62 13.81
CA LEU A 77 -4.02 11.59 12.43
C LEU A 77 -4.50 10.19 12.00
N LEU A 78 -4.08 9.13 12.70
CA LEU A 78 -4.56 7.76 12.43
C LEU A 78 -6.08 7.64 12.57
N LEU A 79 -6.72 8.45 13.42
CA LEU A 79 -8.17 8.49 13.58
C LEU A 79 -8.90 8.91 12.29
N ARG A 80 -8.21 9.62 11.38
CA ARG A 80 -8.73 10.00 10.06
C ARG A 80 -8.62 8.88 9.03
N ILE A 81 -7.86 7.82 9.31
CA ILE A 81 -7.69 6.69 8.40
C ILE A 81 -8.83 5.70 8.61
N ARG A 82 -9.80 5.71 7.69
CA ARG A 82 -10.95 4.80 7.71
C ARG A 82 -10.90 3.77 6.59
N ARG A 83 -11.44 2.59 6.87
CA ARG A 83 -11.60 1.53 5.87
C ARG A 83 -12.64 1.99 4.84
N ARG A 84 -12.25 2.03 3.56
CA ARG A 84 -13.17 2.36 2.46
C ARG A 84 -14.16 1.23 2.23
N SER A 85 -15.43 1.59 2.04
CA SER A 85 -16.48 0.65 1.62
C SER A 85 -16.26 0.19 0.17
N ALA A 86 -16.95 -0.86 -0.26
CA ALA A 86 -16.93 -1.28 -1.67
C ALA A 86 -17.40 -0.15 -2.60
N ALA A 87 -18.50 0.52 -2.25
CA ALA A 87 -19.04 1.67 -2.97
C ALA A 87 -18.02 2.82 -3.09
N SER A 88 -17.32 3.17 -1.99
CA SER A 88 -16.30 4.22 -2.00
C SER A 88 -15.13 3.89 -2.93
N ARG A 89 -14.73 2.62 -3.00
CA ARG A 89 -13.68 2.15 -3.92
C ARG A 89 -14.14 2.21 -5.38
N GLN A 90 -15.39 1.82 -5.67
CA GLN A 90 -15.97 1.89 -7.01
C GLN A 90 -16.07 3.35 -7.49
N GLN A 91 -16.52 4.27 -6.63
CA GLN A 91 -16.58 5.68 -6.97
C GLN A 91 -15.19 6.27 -7.27
N LEU A 92 -14.15 5.87 -6.52
CA LEU A 92 -12.79 6.31 -6.80
C LEU A 92 -12.25 5.74 -8.12
N ALA A 93 -12.55 4.47 -8.41
CA ALA A 93 -12.20 3.85 -9.68
C ALA A 93 -12.89 4.59 -10.85
N ALA A 94 -14.20 4.84 -10.75
CA ALA A 94 -14.96 5.61 -11.73
C ALA A 94 -14.44 7.04 -11.91
N ARG A 95 -14.07 7.74 -10.83
CA ARG A 95 -13.45 9.08 -10.90
C ARG A 95 -12.09 9.07 -11.59
N ARG A 96 -11.31 7.99 -11.44
CA ARG A 96 -10.04 7.81 -12.15
C ARG A 96 -10.26 7.50 -13.63
N GLU A 97 -11.28 6.71 -13.96
CA GLU A 97 -11.70 6.38 -15.32
C GLU A 97 -12.23 7.62 -16.07
N GLY A 98 -13.05 8.43 -15.40
CA GLY A 98 -13.62 9.66 -15.97
C GLY A 98 -12.57 10.74 -16.29
N ARG A 99 -11.39 10.71 -15.66
CA ARG A 99 -10.25 11.55 -16.04
C ARG A 99 -9.44 11.01 -17.22
N ARG A 100 -9.67 9.77 -17.66
CA ARG A 100 -8.89 9.10 -18.72
C ARG A 100 -9.55 9.11 -20.09
N ARG A 101 -10.81 9.54 -20.21
CA ARG A 101 -11.51 9.64 -21.49
C ARG A 101 -11.54 11.09 -21.97
N PRO A 102 -10.65 11.52 -22.87
CA PRO A 102 -11.01 12.66 -23.72
C PRO A 102 -12.22 12.21 -24.57
N PRO A 103 -13.22 13.08 -24.81
CA PRO A 103 -14.19 12.80 -25.85
C PRO A 103 -13.44 12.72 -27.18
N CYS A 104 -13.50 11.56 -27.85
CA CYS A 104 -13.07 11.45 -29.22
C CYS A 104 -14.08 12.22 -30.07
N SER A 105 -13.87 13.52 -30.25
CA SER A 105 -14.64 14.30 -31.22
C SER A 105 -14.09 14.04 -32.60
N SER A 106 -14.50 12.91 -33.20
CA SER A 106 -14.46 12.74 -34.64
C SER A 106 -15.60 13.58 -35.22
N GLN A 107 -15.32 14.82 -35.62
CA GLN A 107 -16.22 15.62 -36.45
C GLN A 107 -15.47 15.94 -37.74
N GLN A 108 -15.85 15.15 -38.74
CA GLN A 108 -15.98 15.35 -40.18
C GLN A 108 -15.44 16.65 -40.79
#